data_AF-A0AAW6D0A4-F1
#
_entry.id   AF-A0AAW6D0A4-F1
#
_cell.length_a   1.000
_cell.length_b   1.000
_cell.length_c   1.000
_cell.angle_alpha   90.00
_cell.angle_beta   90.00
_cell.angle_gamma   90.00
#
_symmetry.space_group_name_H-M   'P 1'
#
loop_
_entity.id
_entity.type
_entity.pdbx_description
1 polymer ?
#
loop_
_entity_poly.entity_id
_entity_poly.type
_entity_poly.pdbx_seq_one_letter_code
_entity_poly.pdbx_strand_id
1 'polypeptide(L)'
;MNSGLLTIDDFPLKNTPAIVDYLKEKNIKVIFFATGENVERFYNEAIYALKSGMIVGNHSYSHPGFSSVTLKQCIEEIEKCEEILERQVLQRILLISSE
;
A
#
# COMPACT_ATOMS: atom_id res chain seq x y z
N MET A 1 -8.72 13.98 23.98
CA MET A 1 -8.91 12.72 23.23
C MET A 1 -7.57 12.35 22.64
N ASN A 2 -7.18 11.09 22.75
CA ASN A 2 -5.97 10.60 22.10
C ASN A 2 -6.40 9.95 20.79
N SER A 3 -5.79 10.36 19.69
CA SER A 3 -5.98 9.77 18.36
C SER A 3 -4.71 9.01 17.97
N GLY A 4 -4.88 7.81 17.42
CA GLY A 4 -3.80 7.05 16.79
C GLY A 4 -4.08 6.92 15.29
N LEU A 5 -3.00 6.88 14.50
CA LEU A 5 -3.06 6.54 13.08
C LEU A 5 -2.62 5.09 12.93
N LEU A 6 -3.49 4.23 12.40
CA LEU A 6 -3.15 2.86 12.06
C LEU A 6 -2.60 2.83 10.62
N THR A 7 -1.43 2.24 10.46
CA THR A 7 -0.84 1.91 9.17
C THR A 7 -0.64 0.40 9.07
N ILE A 8 -0.77 -0.16 7.87
CA ILE A 8 -0.56 -1.59 7.61
C ILE A 8 0.31 -1.72 6.36
N ASP A 9 1.47 -2.32 6.53
CA ASP A 9 2.48 -2.49 5.49
C ASP A 9 2.29 -3.83 4.76
N ASP A 10 3.08 -4.10 3.71
CA ASP A 10 3.01 -5.30 2.86
C ASP A 10 1.67 -5.59 2.18
N PHE A 11 0.86 -4.56 1.96
CA PHE A 11 -0.43 -4.67 1.29
C PHE A 11 -0.27 -4.82 -0.24
N PRO A 12 -1.25 -5.37 -0.98
CA PRO A 12 -2.35 -6.24 -0.55
C PRO A 12 -1.93 -7.69 -0.29
N LEU A 13 -2.80 -8.46 0.37
CA LEU A 13 -2.66 -9.91 0.51
C LEU A 13 -4.00 -10.58 0.17
N LYS A 14 -3.99 -11.92 0.03
CA LYS A 14 -5.21 -12.71 -0.27
C LYS A 14 -6.36 -12.48 0.73
N ASN A 15 -6.05 -12.20 2.00
CA ASN A 15 -7.04 -11.96 3.05
C ASN A 15 -7.44 -10.48 3.21
N THR A 16 -6.93 -9.57 2.37
CA THR A 16 -7.25 -8.15 2.39
C THR A 16 -8.75 -7.86 2.49
N PRO A 17 -9.66 -8.53 1.73
CA PRO A 17 -11.09 -8.22 1.83
C PRO A 17 -11.66 -8.39 3.25
N ALA A 18 -11.27 -9.45 3.95
CA ALA A 18 -11.72 -9.68 5.33
C ALA A 18 -11.18 -8.64 6.31
N ILE A 19 -9.93 -8.19 6.12
CA ILE A 19 -9.33 -7.11 6.92
C ILE A 19 -10.09 -5.80 6.69
N VAL A 20 -10.36 -5.46 5.43
CA VAL A 20 -11.09 -4.24 5.03
C VAL A 20 -12.50 -4.24 5.61
N ASP A 21 -13.22 -5.36 5.53
CA ASP A 21 -14.57 -5.47 6.07
C ASP A 21 -14.61 -5.27 7.59
N TYR A 22 -13.67 -5.90 8.31
CA TYR A 22 -13.54 -5.73 9.74
C TYR A 22 -13.26 -4.26 10.12
N LEU A 23 -12.31 -3.61 9.45
CA LEU A 23 -11.96 -2.22 9.73
C LEU A 23 -13.13 -1.27 9.46
N LYS A 24 -13.90 -1.51 8.39
CA LYS A 24 -15.12 -0.75 8.08
C LYS A 24 -16.20 -0.95 9.13
N GLU A 25 -16.44 -2.19 9.56
CA GLU A 25 -17.42 -2.50 10.62
C GLU A 25 -17.09 -1.75 11.91
N LYS A 26 -15.79 -1.65 12.24
CA LYS A 26 -15.32 -0.91 13.43
C LYS A 26 -15.17 0.59 13.22
N ASN A 27 -15.48 1.10 12.02
CA ASN A 27 -15.29 2.51 11.64
C ASN A 27 -13.85 3.00 11.89
N ILE A 28 -12.86 2.13 11.67
CA ILE A 28 -11.44 2.42 11.82
C ILE A 28 -10.90 2.87 10.47
N LYS A 29 -10.30 4.06 10.44
CA LYS A 29 -9.58 4.56 9.27
C LYS A 29 -8.14 4.05 9.30
N VAL A 30 -7.66 3.56 8.15
CA VAL A 30 -6.32 2.99 8.02
C VAL A 30 -5.64 3.51 6.76
N ILE A 31 -4.32 3.56 6.78
CA ILE A 31 -3.48 3.75 5.60
C ILE A 31 -2.78 2.41 5.33
N PHE A 32 -3.00 1.82 4.16
CA PHE A 32 -2.25 0.66 3.72
C PHE A 32 -1.01 1.10 2.95
N PHE A 33 0.15 0.50 3.19
CA PHE A 33 1.36 0.70 2.40
C PHE A 33 1.57 -0.50 1.49
N ALA A 34 1.49 -0.26 0.18
CA ALA A 34 1.45 -1.30 -0.83
C ALA A 34 2.81 -1.55 -1.47
N THR A 35 3.20 -2.82 -1.54
CA THR A 35 4.34 -3.24 -2.38
C THR A 35 3.85 -3.50 -3.80
N GLY A 36 4.54 -2.96 -4.81
CA GLY A 36 4.13 -3.11 -6.21
C GLY A 36 3.92 -4.58 -6.65
N GLU A 37 4.80 -5.49 -6.23
CA GLU A 37 4.68 -6.92 -6.52
C GLU A 37 3.36 -7.53 -5.99
N ASN A 38 2.95 -7.15 -4.78
CA ASN A 38 1.69 -7.64 -4.22
C ASN A 38 0.48 -7.05 -4.94
N VAL A 39 0.53 -5.80 -5.38
CA VAL A 39 -0.58 -5.19 -6.13
C VAL A 39 -0.77 -5.94 -7.46
N GLU A 40 0.32 -6.28 -8.16
CA GLU A 40 0.23 -7.08 -9.39
C GLU A 40 -0.31 -8.50 -9.10
N ARG A 41 0.10 -9.11 -7.99
CA ARG A 41 -0.28 -10.48 -7.62
C ARG A 41 -1.73 -10.59 -7.11
N PHE A 42 -2.19 -9.61 -6.33
CA PHE A 42 -3.49 -9.59 -5.66
C PHE A 42 -4.30 -8.37 -6.11
N TYR A 43 -4.36 -8.17 -7.42
CA TYR A 43 -5.00 -7.01 -8.05
C TYR A 43 -6.45 -6.82 -7.61
N ASN A 44 -7.24 -7.91 -7.58
CA ASN A 44 -8.66 -7.82 -7.21
C ASN A 44 -8.85 -7.37 -5.76
N GLU A 45 -7.98 -7.84 -4.87
CA GLU A 45 -7.95 -7.48 -3.46
C GLU A 45 -7.53 -6.02 -3.25
N ALA A 46 -6.54 -5.54 -4.00
CA ALA A 46 -6.17 -4.12 -4.02
C ALA A 46 -7.37 -3.24 -4.42
N ILE A 47 -8.00 -3.57 -5.56
CA ILE A 47 -9.17 -2.84 -6.08
C ILE A 47 -10.32 -2.87 -5.07
N TYR A 48 -10.53 -3.98 -4.38
CA TYR A 48 -11.56 -4.08 -3.35
C TYR A 48 -11.35 -3.09 -2.19
N ALA A 49 -10.12 -3.01 -1.68
CA ALA A 49 -9.79 -2.09 -0.58
C ALA A 49 -10.00 -0.63 -0.99
N LEU A 50 -9.59 -0.29 -2.22
CA LEU A 50 -9.68 1.07 -2.76
C LEU A 50 -11.12 1.51 -2.97
N LYS A 51 -11.94 0.65 -3.61
CA LYS A 51 -13.37 0.89 -3.76
C LYS A 51 -14.10 0.97 -2.42
N SER A 52 -13.51 0.39 -1.38
CA SER A 52 -14.00 0.47 -0.01
C SER A 52 -13.60 1.75 0.74
N GLY A 53 -12.87 2.67 0.09
CA GLY A 53 -12.51 3.97 0.65
C GLY A 53 -11.23 3.97 1.49
N MET A 54 -10.40 2.91 1.38
CA MET A 54 -9.11 2.84 2.07
C MET A 54 -8.06 3.69 1.35
N ILE A 55 -7.16 4.29 2.12
CA ILE A 55 -6.02 5.05 1.62
C ILE A 55 -4.86 4.08 1.39
N VAL A 56 -4.20 4.18 0.24
CA VAL A 56 -3.05 3.33 -0.12
C VAL A 56 -1.82 4.19 -0.42
N GLY A 57 -0.73 3.99 0.33
CA GLY A 57 0.59 4.55 0.06
C GLY A 57 1.53 3.55 -0.59
N ASN A 58 2.71 4.01 -0.96
CA ASN A 58 3.77 3.28 -1.63
C ASN A 58 4.73 2.64 -0.60
N HIS A 59 5.06 1.37 -0.80
CA HIS A 59 5.98 0.61 0.04
C HIS A 59 7.08 -0.06 -0.77
N SER A 60 7.62 0.64 -1.77
CA SER A 60 8.55 0.10 -2.78
C SER A 60 7.91 -0.95 -3.69
N TYR A 61 8.66 -1.43 -4.70
CA TYR A 61 8.14 -2.42 -5.63
C TYR A 61 8.30 -3.83 -5.07
N SER A 62 9.53 -4.20 -4.71
CA SER A 62 9.95 -5.55 -4.31
C SER A 62 10.35 -5.68 -2.85
N HIS A 63 10.17 -4.63 -2.05
CA HIS A 63 10.48 -4.59 -0.62
C HIS A 63 11.96 -4.87 -0.26
N PRO A 64 12.96 -4.24 -0.94
CA PRO A 64 14.33 -4.31 -0.45
C PRO A 64 14.47 -3.42 0.78
N GLY A 65 15.33 -3.82 1.73
CA GLY A 65 15.74 -2.89 2.79
C GLY A 65 16.50 -1.73 2.17
N PHE A 66 16.01 -0.50 2.29
CA PHE A 66 16.58 0.67 1.61
C PHE A 66 17.99 1.01 2.13
N SER A 67 18.30 0.60 3.36
CA SER A 67 19.65 0.67 3.92
C SER A 67 20.68 -0.25 3.22
N SER A 68 20.23 -1.22 2.43
CA SER A 68 21.08 -2.22 1.77
C SER A 68 21.29 -1.99 0.27
N VAL A 69 20.59 -1.01 -0.31
CA VAL A 69 20.64 -0.70 -1.75
C VAL A 69 21.09 0.74 -1.99
N THR A 70 21.47 1.05 -3.22
CA THR A 70 21.88 2.41 -3.60
C THR A 70 20.67 3.35 -3.68
N LEU A 71 20.90 4.66 -3.53
CA LEU A 71 19.85 5.67 -3.73
C LEU A 71 19.16 5.55 -5.09
N LYS A 72 19.92 5.19 -6.15
CA LYS A 72 19.36 4.97 -7.49
C LYS A 72 18.34 3.82 -7.48
N GLN A 73 18.67 2.72 -6.80
CA GLN A 73 17.76 1.59 -6.65
C GLN A 73 16.55 1.94 -5.79
N CYS A 74 16.71 2.72 -4.71
CA CYS A 74 15.56 3.21 -3.94
C CYS A 74 14.60 4.03 -4.80
N ILE A 75 15.13 4.92 -5.66
CA ILE A 75 14.32 5.72 -6.57
C ILE A 75 13.60 4.82 -7.58
N GLU A 76 14.29 3.86 -8.19
CA GLU A 76 13.70 2.91 -9.14
C GLU A 76 12.57 2.09 -8.50
N GLU A 77 12.75 1.66 -7.26
CA GLU A 77 11.74 0.94 -6.47
C GLU A 77 10.50 1.78 -6.20
N ILE A 78 10.68 3.04 -5.79
CA ILE A 78 9.58 3.98 -5.54
C ILE A 78 8.82 4.27 -6.85
N GLU A 79 9.54 4.65 -7.91
CA GLU A 79 8.97 5.03 -9.21
C GLU A 79 8.19 3.87 -9.84
N LYS A 80 8.73 2.65 -9.78
CA LYS A 80 8.06 1.46 -10.32
C LYS A 80 6.79 1.12 -9.54
N CYS A 81 6.81 1.23 -8.22
CA CYS A 81 5.62 1.03 -7.41
C CYS A 81 4.57 2.12 -7.67
N GLU A 82 4.99 3.39 -7.79
CA GLU A 82 4.10 4.50 -8.10
C GLU A 82 3.40 4.30 -9.46
N GLU A 83 4.14 3.86 -10.48
CA GLU A 83 3.56 3.58 -11.80
C GLU A 83 2.46 2.51 -11.73
N ILE A 84 2.66 1.46 -10.94
CA ILE A 84 1.67 0.40 -10.75
C ILE A 84 0.45 0.94 -10.02
N LEU A 85 0.66 1.69 -8.93
CA LEU A 85 -0.42 2.30 -8.17
C LEU A 85 -1.20 3.30 -9.03
N GLU A 86 -0.56 4.23 -9.74
CA GLU A 86 -1.26 5.19 -10.59
C GLU A 86 -2.11 4.52 -11.67
N ARG A 87 -1.57 3.48 -12.33
CA ARG A 87 -2.28 2.75 -13.39
C ARG A 87 -3.47 1.95 -12.88
N GLN A 88 -3.34 1.36 -11.70
CA GLN A 88 -4.29 0.35 -11.20
C GLN A 88 -5.27 0.93 -10.17
N VAL A 89 -4.86 1.96 -9.44
CA VAL A 89 -5.55 2.49 -8.25
C VAL A 89 -6.24 3.82 -8.52
N LEU A 90 -5.89 4.53 -9.60
CA LEU A 90 -6.52 5.80 -10.03
C LEU A 90 -6.48 6.93 -8.97
N GLN A 91 -5.61 6.84 -7.97
CA GLN A 91 -5.30 7.93 -7.05
C GLN A 91 -3.79 8.06 -6.92
N ARG A 92 -3.30 9.28 -7.15
CA ARG A 92 -1.91 9.64 -6.86
C ARG A 92 -1.78 9.94 -5.37
N ILE A 93 -0.98 9.17 -4.64
CA ILE A 93 -0.86 9.30 -3.18
C ILE A 93 0.61 9.47 -2.80
N LEU A 94 0.91 10.61 -2.16
CA LEU A 94 2.26 11.01 -1.76
C LEU A 94 2.62 10.50 -0.36
N LEU A 95 2.45 9.21 -0.09
CA LEU A 95 2.87 8.57 1.17
C LEU A 95 3.78 7.42 0.83
N ILE A 96 5.02 7.47 1.33
CA ILE A 96 6.02 6.42 1.13
C ILE A 96 6.44 5.90 2.51
N SER A 97 6.31 4.59 2.72
CA SER A 97 6.92 3.88 3.86
C SER A 97 8.18 3.19 3.35
N SER A 98 9.31 3.41 4.02
CA SER A 98 10.60 2.79 3.70
C SER A 98 11.20 2.19 4.96
N GLU A 99 11.50 0.89 4.92
CA GLU A 99 12.29 0.19 5.94
C GLU A 99 13.78 0.10 5.56
#